data_AF-A0A021XAS6-F1
#
_entry.id   AF-A0A021XAS6-F1
#
_cell.length_a   1.000
_cell.length_b   1.000
_cell.length_c   1.000
_cell.angle_alpha   90.00
_cell.angle_beta   90.00
_cell.angle_gamma   90.00
#
_symmetry.space_group_name_H-M   'P 1'
#
loop_
_entity.id
_entity.type
_entity.pdbx_description
1 polymer ?
#
loop_
_entity_poly.entity_id
_entity_poly.type
_entity_poly.pdbx_seq_one_letter_code
_entity_poly.pdbx_strand_id
1 'polypeptide(L)'
;MAANADNDNNTLDDPMVFIIIGKAYEREGDEGIDIHVMLRAPDDDTAVREALNALSEEGFLEADLDQIGTLTGVPEDEPHASAYKGALEGEVAIIRFA
;
A
#
# COMPACT_ATOMS: atom_id res chain seq x y z
N MET A 1 -25.28 15.18 -35.76
CA MET A 1 -23.96 14.66 -35.39
C MET A 1 -24.01 14.28 -33.92
N ALA A 2 -23.78 13.00 -33.58
CA ALA A 2 -23.74 12.51 -32.22
C ALA A 2 -22.47 11.67 -32.04
N ALA A 3 -21.60 12.14 -31.16
CA ALA A 3 -20.57 11.42 -30.40
C ALA A 3 -19.64 12.50 -29.87
N ASN A 4 -20.02 13.06 -28.72
CA ASN A 4 -19.06 13.74 -27.87
C ASN A 4 -18.08 12.64 -27.49
N ALA A 5 -16.87 12.72 -28.01
CA ALA A 5 -15.82 11.78 -27.69
C ALA A 5 -15.28 12.22 -26.33
N ASP A 6 -16.05 11.91 -25.28
CA ASP A 6 -15.69 11.96 -23.86
C ASP A 6 -14.53 10.96 -23.64
N ASN A 7 -13.35 11.29 -24.18
CA ASN A 7 -12.11 10.62 -23.84
C ASN A 7 -11.52 11.40 -22.66
N ASP A 8 -12.14 11.17 -21.51
CA ASP A 8 -11.59 11.40 -20.18
C ASP A 8 -10.33 10.52 -20.04
N ASN A 9 -9.22 10.97 -20.63
CA ASN A 9 -7.91 10.42 -20.34
C ASN A 9 -7.20 11.42 -19.45
N ASN A 10 -7.74 11.58 -18.23
CA ASN A 10 -7.02 12.20 -17.13
C ASN A 10 -5.74 11.39 -16.90
N THR A 11 -4.66 11.91 -17.48
CA THR A 11 -3.33 12.04 -16.89
C THR A 11 -2.77 10.79 -16.20
N LEU A 12 -1.66 10.28 -16.76
CA LEU A 12 -0.73 9.28 -16.23
C LEU A 12 -0.05 9.70 -14.89
N ASP A 13 -0.70 10.53 -14.07
CA ASP A 13 -0.12 11.27 -12.95
C ASP A 13 -1.01 11.25 -11.69
N ASP A 14 -2.09 10.45 -11.64
CA ASP A 14 -2.79 10.23 -10.38
C ASP A 14 -1.97 9.24 -9.53
N PRO A 15 -1.45 9.63 -8.35
CA PRO A 15 -0.63 8.75 -7.52
C PRO A 15 -1.44 7.53 -7.09
N MET A 16 -1.15 6.39 -7.71
CA MET A 16 -1.78 5.12 -7.37
C MET A 16 -1.24 4.64 -6.02
N VAL A 17 -2.15 4.52 -5.04
CA VAL A 17 -1.82 3.98 -3.73
C VAL A 17 -2.10 2.48 -3.75
N PHE A 18 -1.10 1.70 -3.38
CA PHE A 18 -1.18 0.26 -3.23
C PHE A 18 -1.41 -0.08 -1.76
N ILE A 19 -2.22 -1.11 -1.54
CA ILE A 19 -2.41 -1.73 -0.23
C ILE A 19 -1.94 -3.19 -0.33
N ILE A 20 -1.03 -3.55 0.56
CA ILE A 20 -0.44 -4.87 0.63
C ILE A 20 -0.82 -5.46 1.98
N ILE A 21 -1.54 -6.58 1.95
CA ILE A 21 -1.98 -7.32 3.12
C ILE A 21 -1.03 -8.51 3.27
N GLY A 22 -0.51 -8.69 4.48
CA GLY A 22 0.44 -9.75 4.76
C GLY A 22 0.62 -9.99 6.24
N LYS A 23 1.62 -10.80 6.57
CA LYS A 23 2.04 -11.08 7.94
C LYS A 23 3.51 -10.77 8.10
N ALA A 24 3.86 -10.06 9.15
CA ALA A 24 5.25 -9.78 9.49
C ALA A 24 5.68 -10.52 10.76
N TYR A 25 6.93 -10.96 10.79
CA TYR A 25 7.51 -11.75 11.86
C TYR A 25 8.69 -10.95 12.42
N GLU A 26 8.60 -10.59 13.71
CA GLU A 26 9.70 -9.91 14.41
C GLU A 26 10.83 -10.90 14.77
N ARG A 27 10.50 -12.20 14.89
CA ARG A 27 11.43 -13.28 15.24
C ARG A 27 11.05 -14.60 14.57
N GLU A 28 12.05 -15.44 14.35
CA GLU A 28 11.84 -16.80 13.85
C GLU A 28 10.95 -17.59 14.83
N GLY A 29 9.79 -18.06 14.34
CA GLY A 29 8.85 -18.89 15.11
C GLY A 29 7.85 -18.10 15.97
N ASP A 30 7.75 -16.78 15.80
CA ASP A 30 6.73 -15.96 16.46
C ASP A 30 5.36 -16.06 15.77
N GLU A 31 4.30 -15.58 16.43
CA GLU A 31 2.96 -15.52 15.85
C GLU A 31 2.91 -14.34 14.87
N GLY A 32 3.02 -14.62 13.57
CA GLY A 32 3.06 -13.60 12.52
C GLY A 32 1.92 -12.59 12.63
N ILE A 33 2.29 -11.31 12.73
CA ILE A 33 1.38 -10.19 12.98
C ILE A 33 0.75 -9.78 11.66
N ASP A 34 -0.58 -9.71 11.61
CA ASP A 34 -1.29 -9.20 10.45
C ASP A 34 -0.94 -7.73 10.22
N ILE A 35 -0.42 -7.44 9.03
CA ILE A 35 0.00 -6.10 8.63
C ILE A 35 -0.65 -5.68 7.32
N HIS A 36 -1.05 -4.42 7.24
CA HIS A 36 -1.40 -3.76 6.00
C HIS A 36 -0.39 -2.65 5.72
N VAL A 37 0.29 -2.74 4.59
CA VAL A 37 1.23 -1.71 4.12
C VAL A 37 0.54 -0.89 3.04
N MET A 38 0.53 0.43 3.20
CA MET A 38 0.01 1.37 2.21
C MET A 38 1.12 2.31 1.74
N LEU A 39 1.25 2.43 0.43
CA LEU A 39 2.24 3.30 -0.19
C LEU A 39 1.87 3.69 -1.62
N ARG A 40 2.40 4.81 -2.09
CA ARG A 40 2.32 5.18 -3.51
C ARG A 40 3.39 4.46 -4.31
N ALA A 41 3.03 3.89 -5.45
CA ALA A 41 3.98 3.26 -6.36
C ALA A 41 3.51 3.39 -7.81
N PRO A 42 4.43 3.32 -8.80
CA PRO A 42 4.06 3.29 -10.21
C PRO A 42 3.49 1.94 -10.64
N ASP A 43 3.94 0.84 -10.02
CA ASP A 43 3.59 -0.54 -10.37
C ASP A 43 3.66 -1.42 -9.11
N ASP A 44 3.03 -2.60 -9.17
CA ASP A 44 3.00 -3.58 -8.08
C ASP A 44 4.39 -4.07 -7.65
N ASP A 45 5.31 -4.33 -8.59
CA ASP A 45 6.71 -4.69 -8.28
C ASP A 45 7.40 -3.63 -7.41
N THR A 46 7.16 -2.34 -7.71
CA THR A 46 7.74 -1.24 -6.92
C THR A 46 7.09 -1.17 -5.56
N ALA A 47 5.75 -1.34 -5.49
CA ALA A 47 5.03 -1.34 -4.23
C ALA A 47 5.54 -2.41 -3.26
N VAL A 48 5.70 -3.64 -3.77
CA VAL A 48 6.23 -4.78 -3.00
C VAL A 48 7.63 -4.47 -2.47
N ARG A 49 8.51 -3.97 -3.33
CA ARG A 49 9.89 -3.67 -2.95
C ARG A 49 9.97 -2.62 -1.85
N GLU A 50 9.25 -1.51 -2.02
CA GLU A 50 9.25 -0.42 -1.04
C GLU A 50 8.63 -0.86 0.29
N ALA A 51 7.55 -1.66 0.25
CA ALA A 51 6.96 -2.24 1.45
C ALA A 51 7.95 -3.15 2.20
N LEU A 52 8.64 -4.04 1.50
CA LEU A 52 9.65 -4.92 2.11
C LEU A 52 10.82 -4.13 2.70
N ASN A 53 11.26 -3.05 2.04
CA ASN A 53 12.28 -2.16 2.59
C ASN A 53 11.79 -1.52 3.89
N ALA A 54 10.59 -0.93 3.89
CA ALA A 54 10.02 -0.30 5.08
C ALA A 54 9.85 -1.30 6.24
N LEU A 55 9.40 -2.52 5.97
CA LEU A 55 9.29 -3.58 6.99
C LEU A 55 10.66 -3.97 7.55
N SER A 56 11.68 -4.07 6.70
CA SER A 56 13.05 -4.34 7.12
C SER A 56 13.62 -3.19 7.97
N GLU A 57 13.30 -1.94 7.61
CA GLU A 57 13.69 -0.74 8.37
C GLU A 57 12.96 -0.64 9.71
N GLU A 58 11.70 -1.09 9.79
CA GLU A 58 10.94 -1.15 11.03
C GLU A 58 11.49 -2.24 11.99
N GLY A 59 12.23 -3.21 11.46
CA GLY A 59 12.92 -4.25 12.22
C GLY A 59 12.27 -5.63 12.14
N PHE A 60 11.36 -5.85 11.19
CA PHE A 60 10.81 -7.18 10.92
C PHE A 60 11.88 -8.08 10.27
N LEU A 61 11.96 -9.31 10.74
CA LEU A 61 12.90 -10.31 10.23
C LEU A 61 12.39 -10.90 8.91
N GLU A 62 11.10 -11.22 8.87
CA GLU A 62 10.43 -11.81 7.71
C GLU A 62 9.07 -11.15 7.50
N ALA A 63 8.64 -11.09 6.25
CA ALA A 63 7.30 -10.66 5.90
C ALA A 63 6.76 -11.52 4.75
N ASP A 64 5.53 -11.98 4.92
CA ASP A 64 4.79 -12.75 3.95
C ASP A 64 3.67 -11.88 3.38
N LEU A 65 3.72 -11.60 2.08
CA LEU A 65 2.72 -10.77 1.41
C LEU A 65 1.65 -11.70 0.81
N ASP A 66 0.43 -11.68 1.34
CA ASP A 66 -0.66 -12.57 0.93
C ASP A 66 -1.46 -11.97 -0.23
N GLN A 67 -1.78 -10.67 -0.16
CA GLN A 67 -2.61 -9.99 -1.15
C GLN A 67 -2.13 -8.57 -1.44
N ILE A 68 -2.18 -8.17 -2.71
CA ILE A 68 -1.89 -6.80 -3.16
C ILE A 68 -3.13 -6.26 -3.87
N GLY A 69 -3.52 -5.04 -3.50
CA GLY A 69 -4.62 -4.29 -4.12
C GLY A 69 -4.23 -2.84 -4.40
N THR A 70 -5.05 -2.16 -5.18
CA THR A 70 -4.91 -0.72 -5.48
C THR A 70 -6.11 0.04 -4.95
N LEU A 71 -5.84 1.18 -4.32
CA LEU A 71 -6.84 2.12 -3.87
C LEU A 71 -7.08 3.14 -4.98
N THR A 72 -8.33 3.26 -5.40
CA THR A 72 -8.78 4.22 -6.42
C THR A 72 -9.30 5.53 -5.81
N GLY A 73 -9.22 5.66 -4.48
CA GLY A 73 -9.67 6.83 -3.74
C GLY A 73 -9.28 6.75 -2.27
N VAL A 74 -9.48 7.85 -1.55
CA VAL A 74 -9.17 7.94 -0.13
C VAL A 74 -10.15 7.08 0.69
N PRO A 75 -9.66 6.12 1.50
CA PRO A 75 -10.51 5.40 2.43
C PRO A 75 -10.99 6.35 3.54
N GLU A 76 -12.24 6.18 3.98
CA GLU A 76 -12.85 6.97 5.06
C GLU A 76 -12.67 6.31 6.45
N ASP A 77 -12.31 5.03 6.48
CA ASP A 77 -12.01 4.28 7.71
C ASP A 77 -10.61 4.61 8.24
N GLU A 78 -10.52 4.96 9.52
CA GLU A 78 -9.25 5.00 10.26
C GLU A 78 -8.96 3.59 10.81
N PRO A 79 -7.73 3.07 10.66
CA PRO A 79 -6.46 3.78 10.40
C PRO A 79 -6.08 3.99 8.92
N HIS A 80 -6.83 3.45 7.96
CA HIS A 80 -6.46 3.48 6.54
C HIS A 80 -6.48 4.88 5.92
N ALA A 81 -7.39 5.76 6.34
CA ALA A 81 -7.48 7.14 5.86
C ALA A 81 -6.17 7.92 6.10
N SER A 82 -5.57 7.74 7.27
CA SER A 82 -4.30 8.36 7.66
C SER A 82 -3.13 7.76 6.91
N ALA A 83 -3.11 6.44 6.75
CA ALA A 83 -2.11 5.72 5.97
C ALA A 83 -2.10 6.14 4.49
N TYR A 84 -3.27 6.31 3.87
CA TYR A 84 -3.40 6.78 2.49
C TYR A 84 -2.82 8.19 2.30
N LYS A 85 -3.04 9.10 3.27
CA LYS A 85 -2.45 10.44 3.21
C LYS A 85 -0.94 10.40 3.28
N GLY A 86 -0.36 9.63 4.21
CA GLY A 86 1.09 9.41 4.27
C GLY A 86 1.63 8.83 2.96
N ALA A 87 0.94 7.82 2.42
CA ALA A 87 1.25 7.24 1.12
C ALA A 87 1.26 8.27 0.00
N LEU A 88 0.29 9.20 -0.06
CA LEU A 88 0.28 10.30 -1.02
C LEU A 88 1.48 11.25 -0.86
N GLU A 89 1.95 11.47 0.37
CA GLU A 89 3.14 12.28 0.65
C GLU A 89 4.45 11.53 0.32
N GLY A 90 4.37 10.23 0.01
CA GLY A 90 5.52 9.38 -0.30
C GLY A 90 6.06 8.62 0.91
N GLU A 91 5.30 8.57 2.00
CA GLU A 91 5.62 7.78 3.18
C GLU A 91 5.01 6.38 3.08
N VAL A 92 5.71 5.38 3.60
CA VAL A 92 5.17 4.01 3.70
C VAL A 92 4.46 3.88 5.04
N ALA A 93 3.15 3.63 4.99
CA ALA A 93 2.34 3.47 6.17
C ALA A 93 2.13 1.98 6.49
N ILE A 94 2.62 1.53 7.64
CA ILE A 94 2.50 0.14 8.10
C ILE A 94 1.47 0.09 9.23
N ILE A 95 0.38 -0.64 9.01
CA ILE A 95 -0.69 -0.84 9.99
C ILE A 95 -0.58 -2.26 10.51
N ARG A 96 -0.45 -2.42 11.82
CA ARG A 96 -0.40 -3.72 12.52
C ARG A 96 -1.71 -3.99 13.24
N PHE A 97 -2.23 -5.20 13.10
CA PHE A 97 -3.42 -5.69 13.79
C PHE A 97 -2.98 -6.71 14.84
N ALA A 98 -3.23 -6.42 16.12
CA ALA A 98 -2.84 -7.23 17.29
C ALA A 98 -4.09 -7.65 18.09
#